data_AF-A0A4Q3NH06-F1
#
_entry.id   AF-A0A4Q3NH06-F1
#
_cell.length_a   1.000
_cell.length_b   1.000
_cell.length_c   1.000
_cell.angle_alpha   90.00
_cell.angle_beta   90.00
_cell.angle_gamma   90.00
#
_symmetry.space_group_name_H-M   'P 1'
#
loop_
_entity.id
_entity.type
_entity.pdbx_description
1 polymer ?
#
loop_
_entity_poly.entity_id
_entity_poly.type
_entity_poly.pdbx_seq_one_letter_code
_entity_poly.pdbx_strand_id
1 'polypeptide(L)'
;MNTLPEHLARAILFAVGLIAALVLWGLPPANGALLLHHQFLIAVLAAALLGAALFRGIRPAVVVAGLLSQAGFVGIALARPDFGTSTALYLNLAGMTALLCAGALLLAAARQQARWDGTRPQRRSF
;
A
#
# COMPACT_ATOMS: atom_id res chain seq x y z
N MET A 1 -4.60 15.96 -15.85
CA MET A 1 -5.25 16.66 -14.72
C MET A 1 -5.14 15.78 -13.48
N ASN A 2 -4.66 16.31 -12.34
CA ASN A 2 -4.66 15.57 -11.08
C ASN A 2 -6.02 15.78 -10.42
N THR A 3 -6.81 14.73 -10.27
CA THR A 3 -8.14 14.80 -9.66
C THR A 3 -8.03 14.77 -8.13
N LEU A 4 -9.04 15.27 -7.41
CA LEU A 4 -9.16 15.15 -5.94
C LEU A 4 -8.88 13.73 -5.40
N PRO A 5 -9.45 12.64 -5.96
CA PRO A 5 -9.14 11.27 -5.51
C PRO A 5 -7.67 10.89 -5.69
N GLU A 6 -6.97 11.45 -6.68
CA GLU A 6 -5.55 11.19 -6.88
C GLU A 6 -4.68 11.88 -5.80
N HIS A 7 -5.04 13.08 -5.36
CA HIS A 7 -4.35 13.75 -4.25
C HIS A 7 -4.56 13.00 -2.94
N LEU A 8 -5.78 12.53 -2.68
CA LEU A 8 -6.08 11.71 -1.52
C LEU A 8 -5.29 10.39 -1.53
N ALA A 9 -5.24 9.69 -2.68
CA ALA A 9 -4.45 8.47 -2.81
C ALA A 9 -2.96 8.70 -2.57
N ARG A 10 -2.39 9.81 -3.08
CA ARG A 10 -1.00 10.20 -2.81
C ARG A 10 -0.76 10.50 -1.33
N ALA A 11 -1.67 11.24 -0.69
CA ALA A 11 -1.56 11.57 0.72
C ALA A 11 -1.61 10.30 1.61
N ILE A 12 -2.49 9.35 1.28
CA ILE A 12 -2.56 8.05 1.97
C ILE A 12 -1.26 7.27 1.78
N LEU A 13 -0.77 7.13 0.54
CA LEU A 13 0.50 6.42 0.27
C LEU A 13 1.69 7.05 0.98
N PHE A 14 1.74 8.38 1.00
CA PHE A 14 2.77 9.13 1.70
C PHE A 14 2.69 8.93 3.21
N ALA A 15 1.49 9.01 3.80
CA ALA A 15 1.29 8.78 5.23
C ALA A 15 1.67 7.35 5.65
N VAL A 16 1.26 6.35 4.89
CA VAL A 16 1.62 4.94 5.16
C VAL A 16 3.12 4.72 5.00
N GLY A 17 3.75 5.29 3.96
CA GLY A 17 5.20 5.24 3.78
C GLY A 17 5.98 5.94 4.91
N LEU A 18 5.50 7.09 5.38
CA LEU A 18 6.08 7.83 6.50
C LEU A 18 5.97 7.02 7.80
N ILE A 19 4.81 6.44 8.08
CA ILE A 19 4.61 5.58 9.26
C ILE A 19 5.55 4.38 9.21
N ALA A 20 5.70 3.73 8.05
CA ALA A 20 6.64 2.62 7.89
C ALA A 20 8.10 3.03 8.16
N ALA A 21 8.51 4.23 7.73
CA ALA A 21 9.83 4.78 8.02
C ALA A 21 10.03 5.09 9.52
N LEU A 22 9.01 5.64 10.18
CA LEU A 22 9.03 5.89 11.63
C LEU A 22 9.11 4.60 12.43
N VAL A 23 8.37 3.56 12.02
CA VAL A 23 8.47 2.22 12.62
C VAL A 23 9.87 1.65 12.45
N LEU A 24 10.46 1.77 11.26
CA LEU A 24 11.83 1.32 11.01
C LEU A 24 12.84 2.06 11.90
N TRP A 25 12.68 3.36 12.08
CA TRP A 25 13.53 4.18 12.95
C TRP A 25 13.43 3.78 14.42
N GLY A 26 12.23 3.39 14.87
CA GLY A 26 11.99 2.97 16.25
C GLY A 26 12.45 1.54 16.58
N LEU A 27 12.84 0.74 15.59
CA LEU A 27 13.29 -0.63 15.81
C LEU A 27 14.73 -0.65 16.36
N PRO A 28 15.02 -1.55 17.34
CA PRO A 28 16.39 -1.77 17.77
C PRO A 28 17.25 -2.30 16.61
N PRO A 29 18.57 -2.05 16.61
CA PRO A 29 19.46 -2.54 15.56
C PRO A 29 19.34 -4.07 15.44
N ALA A 30 19.23 -4.56 14.20
CA ALA A 30 19.03 -5.98 13.94
C ALA A 30 20.23 -6.82 14.42
N ASN A 31 20.00 -7.63 15.45
CA ASN A 31 20.96 -8.62 15.92
C ASN A 31 20.66 -9.97 15.24
N GLY A 32 21.07 -10.12 13.98
CA GLY A 32 20.97 -11.37 13.22
C GLY A 32 20.43 -11.20 11.80
N ALA A 33 20.80 -12.13 10.91
CA ALA A 33 20.51 -12.06 9.47
C ALA A 33 19.00 -12.01 9.15
N LEU A 34 18.17 -12.71 9.93
CA LEU A 34 16.73 -12.79 9.70
C LEU A 34 16.02 -11.47 10.08
N LEU A 35 16.48 -10.82 11.16
CA LEU A 35 15.99 -9.52 11.61
C LEU A 35 16.42 -8.41 10.65
N LEU A 36 17.64 -8.49 10.13
CA LEU A 36 18.19 -7.55 9.14
C LEU A 36 17.44 -7.66 7.81
N HIS A 37 17.09 -8.87 7.39
CA HIS A 37 16.25 -9.08 6.20
C HIS A 37 14.85 -8.46 6.37
N HIS A 38 14.22 -8.59 7.54
CA HIS A 38 12.94 -7.95 7.81
C HIS A 38 13.03 -6.42 7.80
N GLN A 39 14.05 -5.84 8.44
CA GLN A 39 14.28 -4.39 8.42
C GLN A 39 14.51 -3.89 6.99
N PHE A 40 15.26 -4.65 6.18
CA PHE A 40 15.48 -4.33 4.77
C PHE A 40 14.16 -4.35 3.97
N LEU A 41 13.31 -5.36 4.14
CA LEU A 41 12.01 -5.41 3.46
C LEU A 41 11.10 -4.25 3.86
N ILE A 42 11.08 -3.87 5.13
CA ILE A 42 10.33 -2.70 5.62
C ILE A 42 10.88 -1.42 4.99
N ALA A 43 12.20 -1.28 4.92
CA ALA A 43 12.85 -0.13 4.29
C ALA A 43 12.51 -0.02 2.80
N VAL A 44 12.58 -1.14 2.07
CA VAL A 44 12.21 -1.21 0.65
C VAL A 44 10.73 -0.88 0.45
N LEU A 45 9.84 -1.40 1.30
CA LEU A 45 8.42 -1.09 1.24
C LEU A 45 8.13 0.40 1.50
N ALA A 46 8.76 0.97 2.52
CA ALA A 46 8.63 2.40 2.84
C ALA A 46 9.13 3.27 1.67
N ALA A 47 10.30 2.94 1.11
CA ALA A 47 10.84 3.62 -0.06
C ALA A 47 9.93 3.47 -1.28
N ALA A 48 9.34 2.29 -1.50
CA ALA A 48 8.42 2.05 -2.61
C ALA A 48 7.12 2.86 -2.46
N LEU A 49 6.55 2.96 -1.25
CA LEU A 49 5.35 3.73 -0.96
C LEU A 49 5.56 5.24 -1.13
N LEU A 50 6.69 5.75 -0.61
CA LEU A 50 7.10 7.14 -0.82
C LEU A 50 7.39 7.42 -2.31
N GLY A 51 8.06 6.49 -2.98
CA GLY A 51 8.30 6.53 -4.42
C GLY A 51 7.00 6.53 -5.23
N ALA A 52 6.00 5.75 -4.84
CA ALA A 52 4.68 5.72 -5.46
C ALA A 52 3.92 7.04 -5.29
N ALA A 53 4.10 7.76 -4.18
CA ALA A 53 3.54 9.10 -4.03
C ALA A 53 4.07 10.05 -5.12
N LEU A 54 5.36 9.95 -5.45
CA LEU A 54 6.05 10.79 -6.45
C LEU A 54 5.80 10.32 -7.89
N PHE A 55 5.88 9.02 -8.16
CA PHE A 55 5.83 8.46 -9.51
C PHE A 55 4.50 7.76 -9.80
N ARG A 56 3.70 8.34 -10.69
CA ARG A 56 2.36 7.82 -11.05
C ARG A 56 2.39 6.44 -11.72
N GLY A 57 3.44 6.13 -12.48
CA GLY A 57 3.55 4.88 -13.25
C GLY A 57 3.70 3.62 -12.39
N ILE A 58 4.31 3.73 -11.21
CA ILE A 58 4.58 2.57 -10.33
C ILE A 58 3.52 2.36 -9.24
N ARG A 59 2.61 3.32 -9.05
CA ARG A 59 1.55 3.27 -8.02
C ARG A 59 0.77 1.96 -7.95
N PRO A 60 0.19 1.44 -9.05
CA PRO A 60 -0.60 0.22 -8.96
C PRO A 60 0.26 -0.98 -8.55
N ALA A 61 1.50 -1.08 -9.06
CA ALA A 61 2.41 -2.16 -8.70
C ALA A 61 2.78 -2.10 -7.21
N VAL A 62 3.07 -0.91 -6.69
CA VAL A 62 3.41 -0.72 -5.28
C VAL A 62 2.22 -1.00 -4.36
N VAL A 63 1.01 -0.55 -4.71
CA VAL A 63 -0.20 -0.86 -3.93
C VAL A 63 -0.44 -2.37 -3.88
N VAL A 64 -0.34 -3.06 -5.01
CA VAL A 64 -0.50 -4.52 -5.07
C VAL A 64 0.57 -5.23 -4.25
N ALA A 65 1.84 -4.83 -4.38
CA ALA A 65 2.93 -5.42 -3.60
C ALA A 65 2.74 -5.20 -2.09
N GLY A 66 2.33 -4.00 -1.67
CA GLY A 66 2.04 -3.69 -0.28
C GLY A 66 0.87 -4.50 0.28
N LEU A 67 -0.21 -4.66 -0.50
CA LEU A 67 -1.34 -5.51 -0.13
C LEU A 67 -0.94 -6.98 -0.02
N LEU A 68 -0.13 -7.49 -0.95
CA LEU A 68 0.34 -8.88 -0.91
C LEU A 68 1.21 -9.12 0.32
N SER A 69 2.08 -8.17 0.66
CA SER A 69 2.94 -8.23 1.84
C SER A 69 2.13 -8.26 3.14
N GLN A 70 1.14 -7.36 3.28
CA GLN A 70 0.28 -7.33 4.46
C GLN A 70 -0.66 -8.54 4.55
N ALA A 71 -1.20 -9.00 3.42
CA ALA A 71 -2.00 -10.22 3.38
C ALA A 71 -1.18 -11.46 3.80
N GLY A 72 0.08 -11.54 3.38
CA GLY A 72 1.01 -12.59 3.82
C GLY A 72 1.24 -12.53 5.34
N PHE A 73 1.47 -11.34 5.89
CA PHE A 73 1.62 -11.17 7.34
C PHE A 73 0.36 -11.56 8.10
N VAL A 74 -0.80 -11.06 7.68
CA VAL A 74 -2.10 -11.39 8.30
C VAL A 74 -2.39 -12.89 8.21
N GLY A 75 -2.09 -13.53 7.07
CA GLY A 75 -2.25 -14.98 6.92
C GLY A 75 -1.37 -15.78 7.88
N ILE A 76 -0.10 -15.39 8.06
CA ILE A 76 0.81 -16.02 9.03
C ILE A 76 0.35 -15.76 10.46
N ALA A 77 -0.10 -14.54 10.76
CA ALA A 77 -0.57 -14.16 12.08
C ALA A 77 -1.87 -14.86 12.48
N LEU A 78 -2.78 -15.13 11.53
CA LEU A 78 -3.98 -15.93 11.76
C LEU A 78 -3.67 -17.42 11.93
N ALA A 79 -2.63 -17.92 11.26
CA ALA A 79 -2.18 -19.31 11.39
C ALA A 79 -1.45 -19.58 12.71
N ARG A 80 -1.08 -18.55 13.49
CA ARG A 80 -0.42 -18.69 14.79
C ARG A 80 -1.30 -18.16 15.92
N PRO A 81 -1.71 -19.00 16.87
CA PRO A 81 -2.65 -18.61 17.93
C PRO A 81 -2.10 -17.48 18.84
N ASP A 82 -0.79 -17.35 18.98
CA ASP A 82 -0.16 -16.35 19.85
C ASP A 82 -0.14 -14.91 19.30
N PHE A 83 -0.48 -14.71 18.02
CA PHE A 83 -0.40 -13.40 17.36
C PHE A 83 -1.72 -12.61 17.35
N GLY A 84 -2.84 -13.25 17.72
CA GLY A 84 -4.21 -12.79 17.46
C GLY A 84 -4.64 -11.47 18.10
N THR A 85 -3.93 -10.97 19.11
CA THR A 85 -4.23 -9.69 19.81
C THR A 85 -3.07 -8.70 19.82
N SER A 86 -2.02 -8.96 19.04
CA SER A 86 -0.84 -8.09 19.02
C SER A 86 -1.14 -6.76 18.32
N THR A 87 -0.61 -5.65 18.85
CA THR A 87 -0.67 -4.32 18.24
C THR A 87 -0.18 -4.32 16.78
N ALA A 88 0.75 -5.22 16.45
CA ALA A 88 1.27 -5.44 15.10
C ALA A 88 0.19 -5.94 14.11
N LEU A 89 -0.74 -6.80 14.55
CA LEU A 89 -1.84 -7.28 13.73
C LEU A 89 -2.78 -6.13 13.34
N TYR A 90 -3.16 -5.30 14.31
CA TYR A 90 -4.02 -4.13 14.07
C TYR A 90 -3.35 -3.08 13.16
N LEU A 91 -2.05 -2.85 13.31
CA LEU A 91 -1.26 -1.97 12.43
C LEU A 91 -1.23 -2.49 10.99
N ASN A 92 -1.04 -3.79 10.79
CA ASN A 92 -1.05 -4.38 9.44
C ASN A 92 -2.45 -4.34 8.80
N LEU A 93 -3.51 -4.58 9.57
CA LEU A 93 -4.89 -4.45 9.12
C LEU A 93 -5.24 -3.00 8.74
N ALA A 94 -4.83 -2.02 9.57
CA ALA A 94 -5.01 -0.60 9.27
C ALA A 94 -4.22 -0.16 8.03
N GLY A 95 -3.00 -0.67 7.86
CA GLY A 95 -2.23 -0.47 6.64
C GLY A 95 -2.92 -1.05 5.40
N MET A 96 -3.56 -2.23 5.54
CA MET A 96 -4.23 -2.92 4.44
C MET A 96 -5.50 -2.20 4.01
N THR A 97 -6.30 -1.71 4.96
CA THR A 97 -7.46 -0.88 4.65
C THR A 97 -7.06 0.44 4.00
N ALA A 98 -5.97 1.07 4.44
CA ALA A 98 -5.43 2.28 3.81
C ALA A 98 -4.96 2.03 2.36
N LEU A 99 -4.24 0.92 2.11
CA LEU A 99 -3.82 0.54 0.75
C LEU A 99 -5.00 0.18 -0.16
N LEU A 100 -6.02 -0.51 0.37
CA LEU A 100 -7.26 -0.78 -0.37
C LEU A 100 -7.98 0.52 -0.73
N CYS A 101 -8.06 1.47 0.20
CA CYS A 101 -8.67 2.78 -0.04
C CYS A 101 -7.90 3.55 -1.12
N ALA A 102 -6.56 3.60 -1.02
CA ALA A 102 -5.72 4.23 -2.04
C ALA A 102 -5.89 3.55 -3.41
N GLY A 103 -5.92 2.21 -3.46
CA GLY A 103 -6.17 1.44 -4.67
C GLY A 103 -7.54 1.72 -5.30
N ALA A 104 -8.60 1.79 -4.48
CA ALA A 104 -9.94 2.11 -4.93
C ALA A 104 -10.04 3.52 -5.52
N LEU A 105 -9.41 4.51 -4.87
CA LEU A 105 -9.35 5.89 -5.38
C LEU A 105 -8.57 5.98 -6.70
N LEU A 106 -7.45 5.26 -6.82
CA LEU A 106 -6.68 5.18 -8.07
C LEU A 106 -7.49 4.51 -9.20
N LEU A 107 -8.24 3.44 -8.89
CA LEU A 107 -9.11 2.78 -9.84
C LEU A 107 -10.27 3.68 -10.28
N ALA A 108 -10.86 4.44 -9.35
CA ALA A 108 -11.90 5.42 -9.65
C ALA A 108 -11.35 6.53 -10.57
N ALA A 109 -10.16 7.06 -10.28
CA ALA A 109 -9.49 8.06 -11.11
C ALA A 109 -9.15 7.50 -12.50
N ALA A 110 -8.62 6.28 -12.59
CA ALA A 110 -8.34 5.62 -13.87
C ALA A 110 -9.62 5.37 -14.70
N ARG A 111 -10.72 4.97 -14.05
CA ARG A 111 -12.03 4.81 -14.71
C ARG A 111 -12.59 6.14 -15.21
N GLN A 112 -12.37 7.24 -14.49
CA GLN A 112 -12.76 8.57 -14.95
C GLN A 112 -11.91 9.00 -16.15
N GLN A 113 -10.60 8.81 -16.09
CA GLN A 113 -9.68 9.09 -17.20
C GLN A 113 -10.09 8.32 -18.46
N ALA A 114 -10.37 7.02 -18.35
CA ALA A 114 -10.81 6.19 -19.46
C ALA A 114 -12.17 6.62 -20.08
N ARG A 115 -13.07 7.25 -19.31
CA ARG A 115 -14.31 7.83 -19.85
C ARG A 115 -14.04 9.06 -20.69
N TRP A 116 -13.09 9.90 -20.27
CA TRP A 116 -12.67 11.10 -20.99
C TRP A 116 -11.87 10.77 -22.25
N ASP A 117 -11.02 9.75 -22.19
CA ASP A 117 -10.21 9.28 -23.33
C ASP A 117 -11.03 8.47 -24.36
N GLY A 118 -12.35 8.35 -24.20
CA GLY A 118 -13.23 7.67 -25.17
C GLY A 118 -13.04 6.15 -25.29
N THR A 119 -12.20 5.53 -24.44
CA THR A 119 -11.84 4.09 -24.51
C THR A 119 -12.92 3.14 -23.99
N ARG A 120 -14.05 3.65 -23.46
CA ARG A 120 -15.20 2.79 -23.19
C ARG A 120 -15.99 2.59 -24.47
N PRO A 121 -16.16 1.36 -24.98
CA PRO A 121 -17.05 1.12 -26.10
C PRO A 121 -18.44 1.59 -25.68
N GLN A 122 -18.97 2.59 -26.40
CA GLN A 122 -20.39 2.90 -26.37
C GLN A 122 -21.11 1.59 -26.67
N ARG A 123 -21.87 1.09 -25.70
CA ARG A 123 -22.83 0.00 -25.92
C ARG A 123 -23.82 0.53 -26.97
N ARG A 124 -23.53 0.27 -28.25
CA ARG A 124 -24.52 0.42 -29.32
C ARG A 124 -25.51 -0.71 -29.11
N SER A 125 -26.61 -0.42 -28.42
CA SER A 125 -27.83 -1.20 -28.56
C SER A 125 -28.34 -0.98 -29.98
N PHE A 126 -28.27 -2.02 -30.80
CA PHE A 126 -29.05 -2.15 -32.03
C PHE A 126 -30.52 -2.38 -31.67
#